data_AF-A0A1G3PTE3-F1
#
_entry.id   AF-A0A1G3PTE3-F1
#
_cell.length_a   1.000
_cell.length_b   1.000
_cell.length_c   1.000
_cell.angle_alpha   90.00
_cell.angle_beta   90.00
_cell.angle_gamma   90.00
#
_symmetry.space_group_name_H-M   'P 1'
#
loop_
_entity.id
_entity.type
_entity.pdbx_description
1 polymer ?
#
loop_
_entity_poly.entity_id
_entity_poly.type
_entity_poly.pdbx_seq_one_letter_code
_entity_poly.pdbx_strand_id
1 'polypeptide(L)'
;MEKKEHPVTQRFFAKIRAVHLTASILGILSVISCLEGGYFDTLQKSLPPGGISGKVFGVFSYVPAGDKMPEFISRLFGSFDRILNVITFPLILLWIVFLSDKKYGWSLFIVLTLIQLLTGKGIVPISITIILGIAAFFMNKPAAIWVQVFLPGMRKILSVLWVVFFILFCAGYITAIAVSEFGYFSGAADMGIEQEILWAAAYLMLGLFLPVVISGFAFDLEHHPDHETAAETIMK
;
A
#
# COMPACT_ATOMS: atom_id res chain seq x y z
N MET A 1 -28.18 27.31 6.88
CA MET A 1 -28.39 26.90 5.47
C MET A 1 -28.07 25.42 5.38
N GLU A 2 -29.09 24.58 5.26
CA GLU A 2 -28.93 23.14 5.14
C GLU A 2 -28.62 22.80 3.68
N LYS A 3 -27.39 22.36 3.40
CA LYS A 3 -26.95 22.03 2.05
C LYS A 3 -27.57 20.67 1.68
N LYS A 4 -28.66 20.66 0.91
CA LYS A 4 -29.23 19.41 0.38
C LYS A 4 -28.21 18.74 -0.54
N GLU A 5 -27.57 17.69 -0.04
CA GLU A 5 -26.72 16.84 -0.86
C GLU A 5 -27.54 16.12 -1.93
N HIS A 6 -26.94 15.93 -3.09
CA HIS A 6 -27.63 15.29 -4.21
C HIS A 6 -27.83 13.79 -3.89
N PRO A 7 -29.03 13.22 -4.09
CA PRO A 7 -29.36 11.84 -3.70
C PRO A 7 -28.48 10.77 -4.40
N VAL A 8 -27.85 11.12 -5.52
CA VAL A 8 -26.93 10.24 -6.25
C VAL A 8 -25.62 10.04 -5.49
N THR A 9 -25.07 11.11 -4.91
CA THR A 9 -23.78 11.08 -4.21
C THR A 9 -23.88 10.25 -2.94
N GLN A 10 -24.99 10.37 -2.20
CA GLN A 10 -25.23 9.58 -0.99
C GLN A 10 -25.35 8.08 -1.27
N ARG A 11 -26.05 7.69 -2.35
CA ARG A 11 -26.17 6.28 -2.75
C ARG A 11 -24.85 5.66 -3.20
N PHE A 12 -23.94 6.44 -3.75
CA PHE A 12 -22.61 5.98 -4.16
C PHE A 12 -21.73 5.69 -2.94
N PHE A 13 -21.62 6.65 -2.02
CA PHE A 13 -20.80 6.48 -0.81
C PHE A 13 -21.32 5.40 0.14
N ALA A 14 -22.64 5.21 0.23
CA ALA A 14 -23.25 4.14 1.02
C ALA A 14 -22.90 2.72 0.54
N LYS A 15 -22.28 2.55 -0.64
CA LYS A 15 -21.81 1.23 -1.12
C LYS A 15 -20.31 1.03 -0.97
N ILE A 16 -19.55 2.11 -0.75
CA ILE A 16 -18.09 2.03 -0.69
C ILE A 16 -17.67 1.68 0.72
N ARG A 17 -16.93 0.58 0.85
CA ARG A 17 -16.16 0.28 2.06
C ARG A 17 -14.74 0.82 1.86
N ALA A 18 -14.47 2.00 2.39
CA ALA A 18 -13.21 2.72 2.27
C ALA A 18 -12.02 1.90 2.74
N VAL A 19 -12.15 1.16 3.85
CA VAL A 19 -11.06 0.31 4.36
C VAL A 19 -10.77 -0.82 3.37
N HIS A 20 -11.80 -1.49 2.87
CA HIS A 20 -11.64 -2.54 1.88
C HIS A 20 -11.03 -2.00 0.59
N LEU A 21 -11.54 -0.88 0.06
CA LEU A 21 -10.99 -0.24 -1.15
C LEU A 21 -9.52 0.13 -0.96
N THR A 22 -9.17 0.70 0.19
CA THR A 22 -7.78 1.05 0.54
C THR A 22 -6.92 -0.21 0.53
N ALA A 23 -7.38 -1.31 1.15
CA ALA A 23 -6.69 -2.60 1.15
C ALA A 23 -6.46 -3.15 -0.25
N SER A 24 -7.50 -3.16 -1.08
CA SER A 24 -7.45 -3.70 -2.44
C SER A 24 -6.48 -2.92 -3.30
N ILE A 25 -6.52 -1.57 -3.23
CA ILE A 25 -5.61 -0.72 -3.99
C ILE A 25 -4.18 -0.91 -3.50
N LEU A 26 -3.93 -0.91 -2.19
CA LEU A 26 -2.60 -1.21 -1.65
C LEU A 26 -2.10 -2.59 -2.05
N GLY A 27 -2.97 -3.59 -2.11
CA GLY A 27 -2.67 -4.91 -2.67
C GLY A 27 -2.25 -4.81 -4.14
N ILE A 28 -2.98 -4.06 -4.97
CA ILE A 28 -2.66 -3.86 -6.40
C ILE A 28 -1.30 -3.15 -6.55
N LEU A 29 -1.07 -2.09 -5.78
CA LEU A 29 0.23 -1.40 -5.75
C LEU A 29 1.34 -2.37 -5.31
N SER A 30 1.04 -3.23 -4.33
CA SER A 30 1.92 -4.31 -3.86
C SER A 30 2.09 -5.46 -4.87
N VAL A 31 1.35 -5.45 -5.98
CA VAL A 31 1.47 -6.43 -7.06
C VAL A 31 2.33 -5.81 -8.16
N ILE A 32 2.06 -4.55 -8.49
CA ILE A 32 2.82 -3.76 -9.48
C ILE A 32 4.31 -3.76 -9.11
N SER A 33 4.66 -3.37 -7.90
CA SER A 33 6.09 -3.23 -7.61
C SER A 33 6.82 -4.57 -7.38
N CYS A 34 6.09 -5.69 -7.29
CA CYS A 34 6.67 -7.03 -7.25
C CYS A 34 7.08 -7.42 -8.66
N LEU A 35 6.29 -6.98 -9.66
CA LEU A 35 6.66 -7.09 -11.06
C LEU A 35 7.91 -6.26 -11.34
N GLU A 36 7.97 -5.01 -10.87
CA GLU A 36 9.12 -4.11 -11.02
C GLU A 36 10.39 -4.68 -10.37
N GLY A 37 10.38 -4.83 -9.04
CA GLY A 37 11.57 -5.23 -8.29
C GLY A 37 11.95 -6.70 -8.41
N GLY A 38 11.00 -7.58 -8.74
CA GLY A 38 11.19 -9.03 -8.78
C GLY A 38 11.31 -9.58 -10.19
N TYR A 39 10.22 -9.48 -10.96
CA TYR A 39 10.08 -10.12 -12.26
C TYR A 39 10.98 -9.47 -13.30
N PHE A 40 10.91 -8.14 -13.47
CA PHE A 40 11.71 -7.44 -14.46
C PHE A 40 13.20 -7.44 -14.13
N ASP A 41 13.59 -7.28 -12.86
CA ASP A 41 15.00 -7.44 -12.44
C ASP A 41 15.55 -8.85 -12.75
N THR A 42 14.73 -9.88 -12.59
CA THR A 42 15.12 -11.26 -12.92
C THR A 42 15.33 -11.45 -14.42
N LEU A 43 14.45 -10.87 -15.25
CA LEU A 43 14.57 -10.94 -16.71
C LEU A 43 15.74 -10.13 -17.27
N GLN A 44 16.05 -8.96 -16.68
CA GLN A 44 17.12 -8.11 -17.16
C GLN A 44 18.51 -8.69 -16.87
N LYS A 45 18.71 -9.38 -15.74
CA LYS A 45 20.00 -10.02 -15.40
C LYS A 45 20.42 -11.17 -16.34
N SER A 46 19.51 -11.67 -17.18
CA SER A 46 19.81 -12.65 -18.22
C SER A 46 20.20 -12.05 -19.58
N LEU A 47 20.14 -10.73 -19.75
CA LEU A 47 20.56 -10.04 -20.98
C LEU A 47 21.72 -9.09 -20.66
N PRO A 48 22.84 -9.12 -21.41
CA PRO A 48 23.88 -8.11 -21.25
C PRO A 48 23.28 -6.73 -21.53
N PRO A 49 23.54 -5.71 -20.69
CA PRO A 49 22.90 -4.40 -20.80
C PRO A 49 23.27 -3.77 -22.16
N GLY A 50 22.32 -3.79 -23.10
CA GLY A 50 22.47 -3.24 -24.44
C GLY A 50 22.38 -1.72 -24.43
N GLY A 51 23.30 -1.05 -23.73
CA GLY A 51 23.46 0.42 -23.75
C GLY A 51 22.39 1.22 -22.99
N ILE A 52 21.22 0.65 -22.72
CA ILE A 52 20.24 1.20 -21.79
C ILE A 52 20.58 0.64 -20.41
N SER A 53 21.56 1.25 -19.75
CA SER A 53 21.82 1.03 -18.32
C SER A 53 20.71 1.69 -17.51
N GLY A 54 19.47 1.20 -17.66
CA GLY A 54 18.45 1.39 -16.66
C GLY A 54 18.95 0.67 -15.42
N LYS A 55 19.58 1.39 -14.49
CA LYS A 55 19.74 0.88 -13.14
C LYS A 55 18.32 0.60 -12.66
N VAL A 56 17.99 -0.67 -12.47
CA VAL A 56 16.67 -1.09 -11.97
C VAL A 56 16.51 -0.48 -10.58
N PHE A 57 15.76 0.61 -10.52
CA PHE A 57 15.48 1.34 -9.30
C PHE A 57 13.99 1.17 -9.01
N GLY A 58 13.65 0.24 -8.13
CA GLY A 58 12.39 0.40 -7.43
C GLY A 58 12.44 1.69 -6.60
N VAL A 59 11.31 2.34 -6.41
CA VAL A 59 11.11 3.53 -5.55
C VAL A 59 11.78 3.40 -4.16
N PHE A 60 11.97 2.16 -3.69
CA PHE A 60 12.57 1.83 -2.40
C PHE A 60 13.89 1.05 -2.51
N SER A 61 14.42 0.85 -3.72
CA SER A 61 15.69 0.14 -3.96
C SER A 61 16.91 1.05 -3.81
N TYR A 62 16.72 2.32 -3.43
CA TYR A 62 17.82 3.23 -3.08
C TYR A 62 18.34 2.90 -1.69
N VAL A 63 19.01 1.77 -1.65
CA VAL A 63 19.83 1.29 -0.57
C VAL A 63 21.04 2.21 -0.56
N PRO A 64 21.25 3.07 0.47
CA PRO A 64 22.42 3.93 0.54
C PRO A 64 23.66 3.11 0.24
N ALA A 65 24.61 3.62 -0.55
CA ALA A 65 25.85 2.92 -0.85
C ALA A 65 26.54 2.50 0.46
N GLY A 66 26.35 1.25 0.89
CA GLY A 66 26.72 0.78 2.23
C GLY A 66 25.70 -0.12 2.93
N ASP A 67 24.41 -0.08 2.57
CA ASP A 67 23.43 -0.99 3.17
C ASP A 67 23.61 -2.40 2.59
N LYS A 68 24.14 -3.29 3.41
CA LYS A 68 24.40 -4.69 3.05
C LYS A 68 23.17 -5.57 3.18
N MET A 69 22.03 -5.04 3.61
CA MET A 69 20.83 -5.82 3.89
C MET A 69 20.29 -6.59 2.67
N PRO A 70 20.15 -5.98 1.48
CA PRO A 70 19.69 -6.71 0.29
C PRO A 70 20.72 -7.77 -0.17
N GLU A 71 22.02 -7.46 -0.08
CA GLU A 71 23.07 -8.44 -0.36
C GLU A 71 23.07 -9.59 0.65
N PHE A 72 22.85 -9.29 1.93
CA PHE A 72 22.78 -10.28 3.00
C PHE A 72 21.61 -11.23 2.81
N ILE A 73 20.43 -10.69 2.49
CA ILE A 73 19.23 -11.48 2.18
C ILE A 73 19.46 -12.33 0.91
N SER A 74 20.01 -11.74 -0.15
CA SER A 74 20.32 -12.48 -1.38
C SER A 74 21.38 -13.56 -1.15
N ARG A 75 22.34 -13.36 -0.24
CA ARG A 75 23.30 -14.41 0.17
C ARG A 75 22.65 -15.50 1.03
N LEU A 76 21.70 -15.17 1.88
CA LEU A 76 20.98 -16.12 2.72
C LEU A 76 20.10 -17.07 1.90
N PHE A 77 19.38 -16.54 0.90
CA PHE A 77 18.41 -17.31 0.12
C PHE A 77 18.91 -17.71 -1.27
N GLY A 78 20.04 -17.18 -1.74
CA GLY A 78 20.61 -17.48 -3.04
C GLY A 78 19.64 -17.13 -4.17
N SER A 79 19.32 -18.08 -5.05
CA SER A 79 18.35 -17.92 -6.14
C SER A 79 16.89 -18.14 -5.71
N PHE A 80 16.63 -18.59 -4.47
CA PHE A 80 15.26 -18.85 -4.00
C PHE A 80 14.46 -17.55 -3.81
N ASP A 81 15.12 -16.43 -3.55
CA ASP A 81 14.49 -15.10 -3.46
C ASP A 81 13.66 -14.77 -4.72
N ARG A 82 14.18 -15.11 -5.90
CA ARG A 82 13.52 -14.88 -7.20
C ARG A 82 12.28 -15.73 -7.36
N ILE A 83 12.40 -17.02 -7.06
CA ILE A 83 11.28 -17.97 -7.17
C ILE A 83 10.16 -17.55 -6.21
N LEU A 84 10.52 -17.20 -4.98
CA LEU A 84 9.56 -16.71 -3.99
C LEU A 84 8.85 -15.45 -4.48
N ASN A 85 9.55 -14.50 -5.09
CA ASN A 85 8.91 -13.28 -5.57
C ASN A 85 7.94 -13.57 -6.75
N VAL A 86 8.34 -14.42 -7.69
CA VAL A 86 7.49 -14.85 -8.82
C VAL A 86 6.22 -15.59 -8.33
N ILE A 87 6.33 -16.41 -7.27
CA ILE A 87 5.19 -17.13 -6.69
C ILE A 87 4.32 -16.23 -5.82
N THR A 88 4.92 -15.24 -5.14
CA THR A 88 4.17 -14.39 -4.20
C THR A 88 3.29 -13.39 -4.94
N PHE A 89 3.71 -12.91 -6.11
CA PHE A 89 2.88 -12.06 -7.00
C PHE A 89 1.47 -12.63 -7.28
N PRO A 90 1.30 -13.83 -7.88
CA PRO A 90 -0.02 -14.39 -8.15
C PRO A 90 -0.79 -14.71 -6.87
N LEU A 91 -0.09 -15.04 -5.78
CA LEU A 91 -0.76 -15.27 -4.48
C LEU A 91 -1.37 -13.98 -3.91
N ILE A 92 -0.69 -12.84 -4.03
CA ILE A 92 -1.25 -11.54 -3.63
C ILE A 92 -2.45 -11.20 -4.53
N LEU A 93 -2.37 -11.43 -5.85
CA LEU A 93 -3.52 -11.25 -6.76
C LEU A 93 -4.72 -12.12 -6.36
N LEU A 94 -4.49 -13.42 -6.13
CA LEU A 94 -5.53 -14.34 -5.66
C LEU A 94 -6.09 -13.86 -4.31
N TRP A 95 -5.25 -13.32 -3.45
CA TRP A 95 -5.68 -12.76 -2.18
C TRP A 95 -6.62 -11.56 -2.38
N ILE A 96 -6.25 -10.59 -3.22
CA ILE A 96 -7.07 -9.39 -3.51
C ILE A 96 -8.46 -9.81 -4.02
N VAL A 97 -8.51 -10.76 -4.95
CA VAL A 97 -9.75 -11.16 -5.64
C VAL A 97 -10.64 -12.08 -4.79
N PHE A 98 -10.07 -13.04 -4.08
CA PHE A 98 -10.86 -14.13 -3.48
C PHE A 98 -10.84 -14.15 -1.95
N LEU A 99 -9.80 -13.62 -1.32
CA LEU A 99 -9.53 -13.85 0.10
C LEU A 99 -9.57 -12.58 0.96
N SER A 100 -9.56 -11.39 0.36
CA SER A 100 -9.60 -10.09 1.04
C SER A 100 -10.76 -9.98 2.04
N ASP A 101 -11.94 -10.46 1.67
CA ASP A 101 -13.14 -10.45 2.54
C ASP A 101 -13.28 -11.68 3.45
N LYS A 102 -12.39 -12.66 3.36
CA LYS A 102 -12.51 -13.89 4.16
C LYS A 102 -12.02 -13.63 5.58
N LYS A 103 -12.57 -14.39 6.54
CA LYS A 103 -12.22 -14.32 7.98
C LYS A 103 -10.70 -14.35 8.23
N TYR A 104 -9.97 -15.12 7.43
CA TYR A 104 -8.51 -15.30 7.50
C TYR A 104 -7.75 -14.60 6.36
N GLY A 105 -8.41 -13.70 5.63
CA GLY A 105 -7.79 -12.92 4.57
C GLY A 105 -6.59 -12.15 5.08
N TRP A 106 -6.76 -11.39 6.15
CA TRP A 106 -5.70 -10.58 6.75
C TRP A 106 -4.46 -11.40 7.15
N SER A 107 -4.64 -12.61 7.69
CA SER A 107 -3.51 -13.44 8.13
C SER A 107 -2.70 -13.94 6.93
N LEU A 108 -3.38 -14.32 5.84
CA LEU A 108 -2.68 -14.70 4.61
C LEU A 108 -1.92 -13.50 4.04
N PHE A 109 -2.52 -12.32 4.05
CA PHE A 109 -1.85 -11.10 3.61
C PHE A 109 -0.57 -10.82 4.40
N ILE A 110 -0.62 -10.90 5.74
CA ILE A 110 0.57 -10.73 6.58
C ILE A 110 1.65 -11.76 6.22
N VAL A 111 1.28 -13.03 6.04
CA VAL A 111 2.23 -14.07 5.64
C VAL A 111 2.85 -13.76 4.28
N LEU A 112 2.06 -13.37 3.29
CA LEU A 112 2.55 -12.98 1.96
C LEU A 112 3.49 -11.78 2.04
N THR A 113 3.17 -10.80 2.88
CA THR A 113 4.01 -9.60 3.05
C THR A 113 5.30 -9.91 3.81
N LEU A 114 5.27 -10.84 4.77
CA LEU A 114 6.48 -11.36 5.43
C LEU A 114 7.36 -12.13 4.46
N ILE A 115 6.78 -12.95 3.57
CA ILE A 115 7.52 -13.62 2.51
C ILE A 115 8.18 -12.58 1.59
N GLN A 116 7.44 -11.56 1.16
CA GLN A 116 7.99 -10.45 0.37
C GLN A 116 9.16 -9.77 1.08
N LEU A 117 8.98 -9.47 2.37
CA LEU A 117 10.04 -8.87 3.18
C LEU A 117 11.31 -9.75 3.21
N LEU A 118 11.15 -11.07 3.40
CA LEU A 118 12.26 -12.01 3.44
C LEU A 118 13.00 -12.14 2.10
N THR A 119 12.35 -11.82 0.97
CA THR A 119 13.05 -11.82 -0.33
C THR A 119 13.92 -10.58 -0.54
N GLY A 120 13.80 -9.54 0.30
CA GLY A 120 14.56 -8.29 0.16
C GLY A 120 14.23 -7.49 -1.10
N LYS A 121 13.34 -8.03 -1.95
CA LYS A 121 12.77 -7.41 -3.15
C LYS A 121 11.29 -7.10 -2.99
N GLY A 122 10.77 -7.36 -1.79
CA GLY A 122 9.44 -6.99 -1.36
C GLY A 122 9.28 -5.49 -1.35
N ILE A 123 8.17 -5.08 -1.94
CA ILE A 123 7.77 -3.69 -2.07
C ILE A 123 7.55 -3.13 -0.68
N VAL A 124 7.93 -1.87 -0.57
CA VAL A 124 7.64 -1.00 0.53
C VAL A 124 8.54 -1.25 1.76
N PRO A 125 9.08 -0.18 2.38
CA PRO A 125 9.76 -0.28 3.65
C PRO A 125 9.00 -1.18 4.65
N ILE A 126 9.73 -1.96 5.44
CA ILE A 126 9.22 -2.83 6.51
C ILE A 126 8.11 -2.13 7.32
N SER A 127 8.29 -0.84 7.59
CA SER A 127 7.34 -0.02 8.31
C SER A 127 5.95 -0.04 7.66
N ILE A 128 5.85 0.13 6.35
CA ILE A 128 4.56 0.12 5.67
C ILE A 128 3.96 -1.28 5.66
N THR A 129 4.76 -2.32 5.44
CA THR A 129 4.32 -3.73 5.54
C THR A 129 3.68 -4.01 6.90
N ILE A 130 4.33 -3.60 7.99
CA ILE A 130 3.80 -3.76 9.35
C ILE A 130 2.48 -3.00 9.51
N ILE A 131 2.44 -1.74 9.08
CA ILE A 131 1.21 -0.94 9.21
C ILE A 131 0.09 -1.51 8.34
N LEU A 132 0.38 -2.04 7.15
CA LEU A 132 -0.59 -2.73 6.28
C LEU A 132 -1.10 -4.01 6.92
N GLY A 133 -0.24 -4.79 7.56
CA GLY A 133 -0.62 -5.97 8.34
C GLY A 133 -1.53 -5.61 9.52
N ILE A 134 -1.20 -4.53 10.24
CA ILE A 134 -2.03 -3.99 11.32
C ILE A 134 -3.38 -3.53 10.76
N ALA A 135 -3.40 -2.77 9.67
CA ALA A 135 -4.60 -2.29 9.02
C ALA A 135 -5.49 -3.46 8.57
N ALA A 136 -4.91 -4.47 7.92
CA ALA A 136 -5.57 -5.69 7.49
C ALA A 136 -6.18 -6.46 8.68
N PHE A 137 -5.45 -6.57 9.79
CA PHE A 137 -5.95 -7.20 11.02
C PHE A 137 -7.21 -6.50 11.56
N PHE A 138 -7.27 -5.17 11.43
CA PHE A 138 -8.42 -4.38 11.88
C PHE A 138 -9.61 -4.38 10.91
N MET A 139 -9.47 -4.83 9.66
CA MET A 139 -10.58 -4.85 8.69
C MET A 139 -11.73 -5.77 9.09
N ASN A 140 -11.41 -6.88 9.75
CA ASN A 140 -12.40 -7.87 10.21
C ASN A 140 -12.74 -7.72 11.70
N LYS A 141 -12.20 -6.71 12.37
CA LYS A 141 -12.48 -6.46 13.79
C LYS A 141 -13.77 -5.64 13.94
N PRO A 142 -14.55 -5.86 15.01
CA PRO A 142 -15.77 -5.11 15.23
C PRO A 142 -15.43 -3.62 15.34
N ALA A 143 -16.22 -2.81 14.62
CA ALA A 143 -16.20 -1.35 14.64
C ALA A 143 -16.17 -0.73 16.05
N ALA A 144 -16.58 -1.48 17.07
CA ALA A 144 -16.56 -1.13 18.49
C ALA A 144 -15.27 -0.42 18.95
N ILE A 145 -14.10 -0.94 18.57
CA ILE A 145 -12.81 -0.36 19.01
C ILE A 145 -12.65 1.05 18.44
N TRP A 146 -13.00 1.23 17.16
CA TRP A 146 -12.84 2.49 16.47
C TRP A 146 -13.88 3.54 16.88
N VAL A 147 -15.11 3.11 17.21
CA VAL A 147 -16.16 3.99 17.75
C VAL A 147 -15.71 4.64 19.06
N GLN A 148 -14.96 3.91 19.91
CA GLN A 148 -14.42 4.47 21.15
C GLN A 148 -13.25 5.44 20.92
N VAL A 149 -12.48 5.25 19.85
CA VAL A 149 -11.31 6.07 19.53
C VAL A 149 -11.72 7.41 18.88
N PHE A 150 -12.77 7.42 18.06
CA PHE A 150 -13.17 8.62 17.31
C PHE A 150 -14.31 9.39 17.98
N LEU A 151 -14.05 10.64 18.36
CA LEU A 151 -15.11 11.57 18.71
C LEU A 151 -16.03 11.81 17.49
N PRO A 152 -17.35 11.98 17.66
CA PRO A 152 -18.29 12.15 16.54
C PRO A 152 -17.92 13.27 15.56
N GLY A 153 -17.45 14.41 16.08
CA GLY A 153 -17.00 15.54 15.24
C GLY A 153 -15.73 15.21 14.45
N MET A 154 -14.82 14.40 15.00
CA MET A 154 -13.61 13.98 14.31
C MET A 154 -13.92 12.96 13.22
N ARG A 155 -14.84 12.01 13.47
CA ARG A 155 -15.28 10.99 12.50
C ARG A 155 -15.73 11.63 11.18
N LYS A 156 -16.54 12.69 11.27
CA LYS A 156 -17.03 13.44 10.10
C LYS A 156 -15.93 14.19 9.35
N ILE A 157 -14.97 14.78 10.05
CA ILE A 157 -13.85 15.48 9.40
C ILE A 157 -12.94 14.46 8.70
N LEU A 158 -12.59 13.37 9.40
CA LEU A 158 -11.74 12.30 8.89
C LEU A 158 -12.39 11.60 7.69
N SER A 159 -13.70 11.36 7.70
CA SER A 159 -14.38 10.73 6.57
C SER A 159 -14.24 11.54 5.29
N VAL A 160 -14.39 12.87 5.35
CA VAL A 160 -14.19 13.75 4.18
C VAL A 160 -12.73 13.77 3.75
N LEU A 161 -11.80 13.81 4.73
CA LEU A 161 -10.37 13.85 4.45
C LEU A 161 -9.84 12.53 3.86
N TRP A 162 -10.51 11.40 4.09
CA TRP A 162 -10.10 10.10 3.53
C TRP A 162 -9.90 10.15 2.02
N VAL A 163 -10.87 10.70 1.29
CA VAL A 163 -10.79 10.79 -0.18
C VAL A 163 -9.57 11.60 -0.61
N VAL A 164 -9.31 12.71 0.08
CA VAL A 164 -8.16 13.59 -0.22
C VAL A 164 -6.85 12.88 0.08
N PHE A 165 -6.70 12.30 1.28
CA PHE A 165 -5.51 11.56 1.65
C PHE A 165 -5.26 10.38 0.72
N PHE A 166 -6.32 9.67 0.33
CA PHE A 166 -6.23 8.51 -0.54
C PHE A 166 -5.78 8.88 -1.96
N ILE A 167 -6.34 9.95 -2.53
CA ILE A 167 -5.93 10.47 -3.83
C ILE A 167 -4.46 10.93 -3.79
N LEU A 168 -4.07 11.71 -2.77
CA LEU A 168 -2.70 12.17 -2.63
C LEU A 168 -1.71 11.02 -2.46
N PHE A 169 -2.10 9.99 -1.71
CA PHE A 169 -1.30 8.78 -1.54
C PHE A 169 -1.11 8.05 -2.89
N CYS A 170 -2.20 7.81 -3.63
CA CYS A 170 -2.12 7.13 -4.93
C CYS A 170 -1.33 7.95 -5.96
N ALA A 171 -1.52 9.27 -5.99
CA ALA A 171 -0.79 10.18 -6.87
C ALA A 171 0.71 10.19 -6.54
N GLY A 172 1.06 10.24 -5.25
CA GLY A 172 2.45 10.15 -4.78
C GLY A 172 3.09 8.82 -5.18
N TYR A 173 2.36 7.71 -5.05
CA TYR A 173 2.85 6.38 -5.43
C TYR A 173 3.10 6.25 -6.94
N ILE A 174 2.12 6.64 -7.77
CA ILE A 174 2.25 6.61 -9.22
C ILE A 174 3.40 7.53 -9.67
N THR A 175 3.53 8.70 -9.06
CA THR A 175 4.63 9.64 -9.35
C THR A 175 5.98 9.01 -9.00
N ALA A 176 6.08 8.36 -7.84
CA ALA A 176 7.31 7.72 -7.43
C ALA A 176 7.73 6.61 -8.41
N ILE A 177 6.79 5.73 -8.81
CA ILE A 177 7.03 4.71 -9.83
C ILE A 177 7.45 5.35 -11.15
N ALA A 178 6.74 6.39 -11.59
CA ALA A 178 7.05 7.03 -12.86
C ALA A 178 8.47 7.61 -12.87
N VAL A 179 8.87 8.28 -11.78
CA VAL A 179 10.22 8.83 -11.63
C VAL A 179 11.27 7.72 -11.53
N SER A 180 10.98 6.62 -10.81
CA SER A 180 11.96 5.55 -10.61
C SER A 180 12.23 4.74 -11.87
N GLU A 181 11.20 4.50 -12.69
CA GLU A 181 11.29 3.66 -13.89
C GLU A 181 11.62 4.46 -15.16
N PHE A 182 11.03 5.65 -15.34
CA PHE A 182 11.24 6.44 -16.56
C PHE A 182 12.31 7.53 -16.40
N GLY A 183 12.82 7.74 -15.18
CA GLY A 183 13.67 8.88 -14.86
C GLY A 183 12.92 10.21 -14.99
N TYR A 184 13.57 11.32 -14.64
CA TYR A 184 13.01 12.63 -14.93
C TYR A 184 13.19 12.90 -16.43
N PHE A 185 12.06 12.99 -17.16
CA PHE A 185 11.95 13.47 -18.55
C PHE A 185 13.30 13.73 -19.24
N SER A 186 13.90 12.67 -19.79
CA SER A 186 15.02 12.67 -20.74
C SER A 186 15.77 14.02 -20.89
N GLY A 187 16.57 14.42 -19.89
CA GLY A 187 17.35 15.66 -19.99
C GLY A 187 17.87 16.27 -18.69
N ALA A 188 17.41 15.84 -17.52
CA ALA A 188 17.96 16.32 -16.25
C ALA A 188 19.38 15.75 -16.04
N ALA A 189 20.38 16.62 -16.11
CA ALA A 189 21.79 16.25 -15.97
C ALA A 189 22.20 15.93 -14.51
N ASP A 190 21.29 16.04 -13.55
CA ASP A 190 21.61 16.00 -12.11
C ASP A 190 20.87 14.88 -11.38
N MET A 191 21.57 13.77 -11.16
CA MET A 191 21.08 12.62 -10.38
C MET A 191 20.66 13.01 -8.95
N GLY A 192 21.12 14.15 -8.42
CA GLY A 192 20.75 14.61 -7.07
C GLY A 192 19.27 14.97 -6.94
N ILE A 193 18.72 15.66 -7.94
CA ILE A 193 17.33 16.15 -7.90
C ILE A 193 16.33 14.99 -7.99
N GLU A 194 16.60 14.01 -8.86
CA GLU A 194 15.76 12.81 -8.99
C GLU A 194 15.65 12.06 -7.67
N GLN A 195 16.80 11.89 -7.00
CA GLN A 195 16.87 11.25 -5.71
C GLN A 195 16.05 12.05 -4.70
N GLU A 196 16.26 13.35 -4.54
CA GLU A 196 15.50 14.19 -3.60
C GLU A 196 13.98 14.08 -3.81
N ILE A 197 13.52 14.06 -5.06
CA ILE A 197 12.10 13.89 -5.40
C ILE A 197 11.58 12.52 -4.97
N LEU A 198 12.33 11.44 -5.22
CA LEU A 198 11.97 10.09 -4.78
C LEU A 198 11.89 9.99 -3.25
N TRP A 199 12.85 10.56 -2.53
CA TRP A 199 12.83 10.60 -1.06
C TRP A 199 11.64 11.41 -0.55
N ALA A 200 11.39 12.59 -1.11
CA ALA A 200 10.25 13.41 -0.76
C ALA A 200 8.91 12.68 -1.01
N ALA A 201 8.77 12.00 -2.15
CA ALA A 201 7.60 11.18 -2.46
C ALA A 201 7.45 10.01 -1.48
N ALA A 202 8.55 9.31 -1.16
CA ALA A 202 8.56 8.22 -0.20
C ALA A 202 8.12 8.68 1.20
N TYR A 203 8.66 9.78 1.70
CA TYR A 203 8.28 10.35 3.00
C TYR A 203 6.83 10.87 3.01
N LEU A 204 6.40 11.51 1.92
CA LEU A 204 5.02 11.96 1.78
C LEU A 204 4.05 10.78 1.81
N MET A 205 4.34 9.71 1.06
CA MET A 205 3.54 8.49 1.08
C MET A 205 3.50 7.85 2.46
N LEU A 206 4.65 7.72 3.13
CA LEU A 206 4.72 7.18 4.48
C LEU A 206 3.90 8.03 5.47
N GLY A 207 3.99 9.36 5.35
CA GLY A 207 3.23 10.31 6.16
C GLY A 207 1.72 10.27 5.89
N LEU A 208 1.30 10.05 4.64
CA LEU A 208 -0.10 9.94 4.24
C LEU A 208 -0.71 8.57 4.53
N PHE A 209 0.12 7.53 4.64
CA PHE A 209 -0.34 6.15 4.79
C PHE A 209 -1.21 5.94 6.04
N LEU A 210 -0.72 6.38 7.21
CA LEU A 210 -1.48 6.29 8.46
C LEU A 210 -2.79 7.09 8.41
N PRO A 211 -2.79 8.38 7.98
CA PRO A 211 -4.00 9.14 7.75
C PRO A 211 -4.99 8.43 6.84
N VAL A 212 -4.57 7.83 5.72
CA VAL A 212 -5.44 7.09 4.81
C VAL A 212 -6.14 5.93 5.52
N VAL A 213 -5.39 5.12 6.28
CA VAL A 213 -5.97 3.97 6.99
C VAL A 213 -6.95 4.43 8.06
N ILE A 214 -6.54 5.38 8.91
CA ILE A 214 -7.34 5.90 10.03
C ILE A 214 -8.62 6.57 9.52
N SER A 215 -8.49 7.41 8.49
CA SER A 215 -9.63 8.10 7.88
C SER A 215 -10.56 7.15 7.13
N GLY A 216 -10.03 6.05 6.57
CA GLY A 216 -10.84 4.98 5.98
C GLY A 216 -11.76 4.31 7.00
N PHE A 217 -11.26 4.02 8.21
CA PHE A 217 -12.11 3.51 9.29
C PHE A 217 -13.18 4.54 9.70
N ALA A 218 -12.80 5.81 9.84
CA ALA A 218 -13.77 6.87 10.16
C ALA A 218 -14.85 7.02 9.06
N PHE A 219 -14.46 6.88 7.79
CA PHE A 219 -15.36 6.90 6.65
C PHE A 219 -16.37 5.74 6.70
N ASP A 220 -15.87 4.52 6.93
CA ASP A 220 -16.71 3.32 6.99
C ASP A 220 -17.68 3.38 8.15
N LEU A 221 -17.21 3.85 9.31
CA LEU A 221 -18.09 4.13 10.43
C LEU A 221 -19.19 5.11 9.99
N GLU A 222 -18.85 6.32 9.54
CA GLU A 222 -19.85 7.39 9.25
C GLU A 222 -20.94 6.98 8.25
N HIS A 223 -20.59 6.17 7.25
CA HIS A 223 -21.50 5.83 6.15
C HIS A 223 -22.14 4.44 6.27
N HIS A 224 -21.68 3.59 7.20
CA HIS A 224 -22.22 2.23 7.43
C HIS A 224 -22.54 1.99 8.92
N PRO A 225 -23.59 2.64 9.46
CA PRO A 225 -23.97 2.56 10.88
C PRO A 225 -24.41 1.16 11.33
N ASP A 226 -24.68 0.25 10.39
CA ASP A 226 -24.93 -1.18 10.61
C ASP A 226 -23.80 -1.83 11.44
N HIS A 227 -22.57 -1.32 11.30
CA HIS A 227 -21.43 -1.77 12.08
C HIS A 227 -21.46 -1.30 13.55
N GLU A 228 -22.11 -0.16 13.81
CA GLU A 228 -22.25 0.42 15.15
C GLU A 228 -23.29 -0.36 15.97
N THR A 229 -24.43 -0.71 15.36
CA THR A 229 -25.46 -1.55 16.00
C THR A 229 -24.99 -2.98 16.26
N ALA A 230 -24.21 -3.57 15.35
CA ALA A 230 -23.56 -4.87 15.57
C ALA A 230 -22.53 -4.82 16.71
N ALA A 231 -21.76 -3.72 16.80
CA ALA A 231 -20.79 -3.50 17.87
C ALA A 231 -21.47 -3.35 19.25
N GLU A 232 -22.55 -2.57 19.34
CA GLU A 232 -23.33 -2.41 20.57
C GLU A 232 -23.96 -3.72 21.05
N THR A 233 -24.34 -4.61 20.13
CA THR A 233 -24.92 -5.92 20.45
C THR A 233 -23.87 -6.88 21.03
N ILE A 234 -22.61 -6.80 20.59
CA ILE A 234 -21.50 -7.63 21.09
C ILE A 234 -21.00 -7.14 22.47
N MET A 235 -21.18 -5.87 22.79
CA MET A 235 -20.74 -5.27 24.06
C MET A 235 -21.75 -5.42 25.22
N LYS A 236 -22.98 -5.88 24.95
CA LYS A 236 -24.00 -6.19 25.95
C LYS A 236 -23.96 -7.66 26.32
#